data_AF-A9PIH6-F1
#
_entry.id   AF-A9PIH6-F1
#
_cell.length_a   1.000
_cell.length_b   1.000
_cell.length_c   1.000
_cell.angle_alpha   90.00
_cell.angle_beta   90.00
_cell.angle_gamma   90.00
#
_symmetry.space_group_name_H-M   'P 1'
#
loop_
_entity.id
_entity.type
_entity.pdbx_description
1 polymer ?
#
loop_
_entity_poly.entity_id
_entity_poly.type
_entity_poly.pdbx_seq_one_letter_code
_entity_poly.pdbx_strand_id
1 'polypeptide(L)'
;MALAFLGLSIFLFLNLDLDGASFSPASASSSSASDSALEITYGSVIKLMHERTKYRLHSHDVPYGSGSGQQSVTGFPNVDDANSYWIVRPQPGTNAKQGDTIKSGTIVRLQHMKTRKWLHSHLHASPISGNLEVSCFGGENESDTGDYWRLLIEGSGKTWKQDQRIRLQHVDTQGYLHSHDKKYQRIAGGQQEVCGVREKRADNVWLTAEGVYLPITASK
;
A
#
# COMPACT_ATOMS: atom_id res chain seq x y z
N MET A 1 -58.55 -36.50 -16.55
CA MET A 1 -58.51 -35.05 -16.88
C MET A 1 -57.03 -34.68 -17.00
N ALA A 2 -56.42 -34.92 -18.16
CA ALA A 2 -56.34 -34.04 -19.34
C ALA A 2 -55.25 -32.96 -19.20
N LEU A 3 -54.29 -33.03 -20.12
CA LEU A 3 -53.05 -32.28 -20.29
C LEU A 3 -53.26 -30.82 -20.73
N ALA A 4 -52.19 -30.04 -20.52
CA ALA A 4 -51.68 -28.94 -21.35
C ALA A 4 -52.48 -27.62 -21.46
N PHE A 5 -51.76 -26.51 -21.24
CA PHE A 5 -52.02 -25.24 -21.91
C PHE A 5 -50.72 -24.68 -22.50
N LEU A 6 -50.70 -24.60 -23.84
CA LEU A 6 -49.86 -23.75 -24.70
C LEU A 6 -49.96 -22.28 -24.21
N GLY A 7 -48.97 -21.40 -24.32
CA GLY A 7 -48.11 -21.13 -25.48
C GLY A 7 -48.72 -20.05 -26.36
N LEU A 8 -48.59 -18.76 -26.00
CA LEU A 8 -48.67 -17.62 -26.95
C LEU A 8 -48.25 -16.28 -26.29
N SER A 9 -46.99 -15.88 -26.42
CA SER A 9 -46.63 -14.45 -26.55
C SER A 9 -45.21 -14.34 -27.14
N ILE A 10 -45.11 -14.78 -28.39
CA ILE A 10 -44.08 -14.36 -29.32
C ILE A 10 -44.79 -13.38 -30.27
N PHE A 11 -44.11 -12.29 -30.62
CA PHE A 11 -44.54 -11.20 -31.51
C PHE A 11 -45.30 -10.03 -30.88
N LEU A 12 -44.55 -9.11 -30.28
CA LEU A 12 -44.66 -7.67 -30.58
C LEU A 12 -43.53 -6.95 -29.85
N PHE A 13 -42.44 -6.67 -30.56
CA PHE A 13 -41.54 -5.51 -30.44
C PHE A 13 -40.34 -5.76 -31.38
N LEU A 14 -40.65 -5.87 -32.68
CA LEU A 14 -39.70 -5.60 -33.76
C LEU A 14 -39.86 -4.12 -34.13
N ASN A 15 -38.72 -3.47 -34.35
CA ASN A 15 -38.51 -2.11 -34.86
C ASN A 15 -38.29 -0.99 -33.82
N LEU A 16 -37.12 -1.04 -33.19
CA LEU A 16 -36.30 0.15 -32.96
C LEU A 16 -34.90 -0.15 -33.47
N ASP A 17 -34.67 0.15 -34.76
CA ASP A 17 -33.33 0.33 -35.30
C ASP A 17 -32.72 1.57 -34.63
N LEU A 18 -31.63 1.37 -33.89
CA LEU A 18 -30.71 2.41 -33.47
C LEU A 18 -29.30 1.89 -33.69
N ASP A 19 -28.69 2.40 -34.75
CA ASP A 19 -27.27 2.29 -35.04
C ASP A 19 -26.42 2.52 -33.78
N GLY A 20 -25.52 1.58 -33.47
CA GLY A 20 -24.67 1.73 -32.30
C GLY A 20 -23.75 0.55 -32.02
N ALA A 21 -22.67 0.46 -32.80
CA ALA A 21 -21.40 -0.21 -32.48
C ALA A 21 -21.47 -1.67 -32.02
N SER A 22 -21.08 -2.57 -32.92
CA SER A 22 -20.61 -3.91 -32.61
C SER A 22 -19.33 -3.85 -31.76
N PHE A 23 -19.49 -3.85 -30.44
CA PHE A 23 -18.39 -4.08 -29.52
C PHE A 23 -18.11 -5.58 -29.46
N SER A 24 -17.12 -6.03 -30.21
CA SER A 24 -16.48 -7.34 -29.96
C SER A 24 -15.94 -7.34 -28.53
N PRO A 25 -16.30 -8.31 -27.67
CA PRO A 25 -15.59 -8.47 -26.41
C PRO A 25 -14.14 -8.86 -26.75
N ALA A 26 -13.21 -7.94 -26.52
CA ALA A 26 -11.79 -8.27 -26.51
C ALA A 26 -11.62 -9.42 -25.51
N SER A 27 -11.30 -10.61 -26.01
CA SER A 27 -10.93 -11.73 -25.18
C SER A 27 -9.65 -11.33 -24.45
N ALA A 28 -9.78 -10.93 -23.18
CA ALA A 28 -8.64 -10.86 -22.29
C ALA A 28 -8.05 -12.28 -22.27
N SER A 29 -6.88 -12.43 -22.88
CA SER A 29 -6.08 -13.62 -22.74
C SER A 29 -5.81 -13.80 -21.25
N SER A 30 -6.57 -14.69 -20.63
CA SER A 30 -6.25 -15.25 -19.33
C SER A 30 -4.96 -16.03 -19.52
N SER A 31 -3.82 -15.33 -19.40
CA SER A 31 -2.57 -15.99 -19.11
C SER A 31 -2.84 -16.85 -17.88
N SER A 32 -2.69 -18.15 -18.07
CA SER A 32 -2.78 -19.16 -17.03
C SER A 32 -2.00 -18.66 -15.81
N ALA A 33 -2.74 -18.26 -14.78
CA ALA A 33 -2.24 -17.84 -13.47
C ALA A 33 -1.58 -19.06 -12.81
N SER A 34 -0.37 -19.35 -13.26
CA SER A 34 0.57 -20.26 -12.65
C SER A 34 1.72 -19.41 -12.11
N ASP A 35 1.56 -19.02 -10.84
CA ASP A 35 2.63 -18.82 -9.85
C ASP A 35 3.79 -17.85 -10.17
N SER A 36 3.51 -16.67 -10.73
CA SER A 36 4.45 -15.55 -10.69
C SER A 36 3.89 -14.42 -9.82
N ALA A 37 4.21 -14.45 -8.51
CA ALA A 37 3.94 -13.32 -7.63
C ALA A 37 4.49 -12.03 -8.26
N LEU A 38 3.64 -11.00 -8.38
CA LEU A 38 3.97 -9.74 -9.04
C LEU A 38 5.14 -9.06 -8.33
N GLU A 39 6.18 -8.70 -9.09
CA GLU A 39 7.34 -8.00 -8.53
C GLU A 39 7.05 -6.53 -8.31
N ILE A 40 7.53 -6.00 -7.19
CA ILE A 40 7.39 -4.59 -6.83
C ILE A 40 8.66 -3.88 -7.28
N THR A 41 8.47 -2.86 -8.11
CA THR A 41 9.53 -2.03 -8.69
C THR A 41 9.42 -0.59 -8.20
N TYR A 42 10.50 0.18 -8.32
CA TYR A 42 10.42 1.61 -8.03
C TYR A 42 9.40 2.31 -8.93
N GLY A 43 8.67 3.26 -8.35
CA GLY A 43 7.55 3.96 -8.99
C GLY A 43 6.22 3.22 -8.89
N SER A 44 6.20 1.96 -8.44
CA SER A 44 4.95 1.26 -8.14
C SER A 44 4.18 1.96 -7.03
N VAL A 45 2.86 1.93 -7.16
CA VAL A 45 1.92 2.41 -6.15
C VAL A 45 1.42 1.21 -5.36
N ILE A 46 1.49 1.27 -4.04
CA ILE A 46 1.16 0.14 -3.18
C ILE A 46 0.26 0.56 -2.02
N LYS A 47 -0.50 -0.39 -1.48
CA LYS A 47 -0.94 -0.33 -0.09
C LYS A 47 -0.11 -1.30 0.73
N LEU A 48 0.17 -0.90 1.97
CA LEU A 48 0.93 -1.72 2.91
C LEU A 48 -0.03 -2.21 3.99
N MET A 49 -0.36 -3.51 3.98
CA MET A 49 -1.29 -4.12 4.91
C MET A 49 -0.53 -4.72 6.10
N HIS A 50 -0.92 -4.35 7.30
CA HIS A 50 -0.40 -4.93 8.53
C HIS A 50 -0.87 -6.39 8.66
N GLU A 51 0.06 -7.33 8.82
CA GLU A 51 -0.24 -8.77 8.76
C GLU A 51 -1.29 -9.19 9.79
N ARG A 52 -1.16 -8.72 11.04
CA ARG A 52 -2.01 -9.19 12.13
C ARG A 52 -3.40 -8.58 12.10
N THR A 53 -3.50 -7.26 11.93
CA THR A 53 -4.78 -6.55 12.06
C THR A 53 -5.49 -6.35 10.73
N LYS A 54 -4.78 -6.55 9.60
CA LYS A 54 -5.26 -6.28 8.23
C LYS A 54 -5.55 -4.81 7.93
N TYR A 55 -5.16 -3.89 8.82
CA TYR A 55 -5.27 -2.46 8.57
C TYR A 55 -4.21 -2.03 7.54
N ARG A 56 -4.51 -1.03 6.71
CA ARG A 56 -3.58 -0.49 5.73
C ARG A 56 -2.87 0.73 6.31
N LEU A 57 -1.58 0.88 6.00
CA LEU A 57 -0.84 2.09 6.29
C LEU A 57 -1.52 3.28 5.59
N HIS A 58 -1.85 4.29 6.36
CA HIS A 58 -2.70 5.39 5.95
C HIS A 58 -2.14 6.73 6.46
N SER A 59 -2.39 7.80 5.72
CA SER A 59 -2.11 9.16 6.15
C SER A 59 -3.17 10.13 5.63
N HIS A 60 -3.40 11.21 6.35
CA HIS A 60 -4.37 12.24 5.96
C HIS A 60 -3.92 13.60 6.52
N ASP A 61 -4.54 14.69 6.09
CA ASP A 61 -4.10 16.05 6.43
C ASP A 61 -4.53 16.50 7.83
N VAL A 62 -4.16 15.72 8.84
CA VAL A 62 -4.33 16.02 10.26
C VAL A 62 -3.00 15.76 10.96
N PRO A 63 -2.42 16.78 11.63
CA PRO A 63 -1.20 16.61 12.40
C PRO A 63 -1.46 15.91 13.74
N TYR A 64 -0.40 15.34 14.33
CA TYR A 64 -0.42 14.94 15.73
C TYR A 64 -0.56 16.16 16.64
N GLY A 65 -1.32 16.02 17.73
CA GLY A 65 -1.39 17.03 18.80
C GLY A 65 -0.27 16.91 19.84
N SER A 66 0.60 15.92 19.70
CA SER A 66 1.72 15.58 20.58
C SER A 66 2.96 15.26 19.74
N GLY A 67 4.08 14.93 20.40
CA GLY A 67 5.30 14.52 19.71
C GLY A 67 5.82 15.63 18.82
N SER A 68 6.07 15.33 17.55
CA SER A 68 6.63 16.31 16.60
C SER A 68 5.64 17.34 16.07
N GLY A 69 4.33 17.09 16.21
CA GLY A 69 3.29 17.89 15.56
C GLY A 69 3.19 17.70 14.03
N GLN A 70 3.91 16.73 13.45
CA GLN A 70 3.86 16.43 12.02
C GLN A 70 2.56 15.70 11.62
N GLN A 71 2.34 15.53 10.31
CA GLN A 71 1.16 14.84 9.77
C GLN A 71 1.08 13.41 10.31
N SER A 72 -0.10 13.01 10.76
CA SER A 72 -0.32 11.71 11.40
C SER A 72 -0.29 10.56 10.41
N VAL A 73 0.21 9.40 10.86
CA VAL A 73 0.20 8.13 10.13
C VAL A 73 -0.51 7.10 11.00
N THR A 74 -1.46 6.38 10.40
CA THR A 74 -2.33 5.46 11.12
C THR A 74 -2.51 4.16 10.35
N GLY A 75 -3.13 3.18 11.00
CA GLY A 75 -3.74 2.05 10.33
C GLY A 75 -5.19 2.36 10.01
N PHE A 76 -5.62 2.13 8.77
CA PHE A 76 -7.01 2.28 8.34
C PHE A 76 -7.66 0.94 7.97
N PRO A 77 -8.90 0.65 8.42
CA PRO A 77 -9.52 -0.66 8.19
C PRO A 77 -10.13 -0.83 6.79
N ASN A 78 -10.59 0.26 6.17
CA ASN A 78 -11.27 0.15 4.88
C ASN A 78 -10.28 -0.17 3.77
N VAL A 79 -10.65 -1.14 2.94
CA VAL A 79 -9.91 -1.52 1.75
C VAL A 79 -10.00 -0.42 0.70
N ASP A 80 -11.18 0.17 0.49
CA ASP A 80 -11.40 1.19 -0.54
C ASP A 80 -11.09 2.60 0.00
N ASP A 81 -9.80 2.88 0.17
CA ASP A 81 -9.30 4.17 0.63
C ASP A 81 -8.11 4.65 -0.22
N ALA A 82 -8.28 5.83 -0.82
CA ALA A 82 -7.24 6.46 -1.64
C ALA A 82 -6.07 7.02 -0.80
N ASN A 83 -6.30 7.30 0.49
CA ASN A 83 -5.28 7.77 1.44
C ASN A 83 -4.35 6.65 1.95
N SER A 84 -4.57 5.41 1.49
CA SER A 84 -3.73 4.27 1.82
C SER A 84 -2.71 3.94 0.74
N TYR A 85 -2.63 4.75 -0.33
CA TYR A 85 -1.68 4.56 -1.42
C TYR A 85 -0.34 5.27 -1.20
N TRP A 86 0.74 4.51 -1.40
CA TRP A 86 2.13 4.95 -1.25
C TRP A 86 2.93 4.64 -2.51
N ILE A 87 3.75 5.60 -2.95
CA ILE A 87 4.67 5.41 -4.08
C ILE A 87 6.01 4.95 -3.53
N VAL A 88 6.53 3.84 -4.04
CA VAL A 88 7.87 3.36 -3.70
C VAL A 88 8.92 4.15 -4.46
N ARG A 89 9.83 4.82 -3.74
CA ARG A 89 10.87 5.69 -4.33
C ARG A 89 12.26 5.23 -3.88
N PRO A 90 13.28 5.39 -4.73
CA PRO A 90 14.66 5.14 -4.33
C PRO A 90 15.18 6.22 -3.39
N GLN A 91 16.26 5.91 -2.68
CA GLN A 91 17.08 6.88 -1.99
C GLN A 91 17.66 7.90 -3.01
N PRO A 92 17.65 9.22 -2.71
CA PRO A 92 18.27 10.24 -3.55
C PRO A 92 19.75 9.94 -3.83
N GLY A 93 20.23 10.30 -5.02
CA GLY A 93 21.64 10.12 -5.40
C GLY A 93 22.03 8.69 -5.81
N THR A 94 21.08 7.74 -5.82
CA THR A 94 21.31 6.40 -6.37
C THR A 94 21.02 6.36 -7.87
N ASN A 95 21.58 5.37 -8.57
CA ASN A 95 21.33 5.17 -10.01
C ASN A 95 19.99 4.47 -10.33
N ALA A 96 19.22 4.10 -9.29
CA ALA A 96 17.98 3.35 -9.40
C ALA A 96 16.89 4.16 -10.13
N LYS A 97 16.17 3.48 -11.02
CA LYS A 97 15.15 4.07 -11.91
C LYS A 97 13.80 3.41 -11.67
N GLN A 98 12.74 4.05 -12.15
CA GLN A 98 11.42 3.45 -12.18
C GLN A 98 11.45 2.13 -12.99
N GLY A 99 10.75 1.11 -12.50
CA GLY A 99 10.78 -0.23 -13.08
C GLY A 99 11.95 -1.12 -12.63
N ASP A 100 12.94 -0.59 -11.90
CA ASP A 100 13.99 -1.44 -11.32
C ASP A 100 13.44 -2.27 -10.15
N THR A 101 13.87 -3.52 -10.05
CA THR A 101 13.48 -4.46 -8.98
C THR A 101 14.15 -4.10 -7.66
N ILE A 102 13.44 -4.33 -6.56
CA ILE A 102 13.91 -3.96 -5.21
C ILE A 102 14.33 -5.21 -4.46
N LYS A 103 15.61 -5.30 -4.07
CA LYS A 103 16.16 -6.43 -3.32
C LYS A 103 16.00 -6.25 -1.81
N SER A 104 15.93 -7.36 -1.07
CA SER A 104 16.02 -7.33 0.40
C SER A 104 17.29 -6.60 0.86
N GLY A 105 17.18 -5.82 1.92
CA GLY A 105 18.25 -4.99 2.48
C GLY A 105 18.40 -3.62 1.81
N THR A 106 17.72 -3.34 0.70
CA THR A 106 17.75 -2.03 0.02
C THR A 106 17.04 -0.96 0.84
N ILE A 107 17.57 0.27 0.81
CA ILE A 107 16.92 1.45 1.40
C ILE A 107 15.94 2.03 0.39
N VAL A 108 14.69 2.21 0.83
CA VAL A 108 13.61 2.80 0.05
C VAL A 108 13.01 3.98 0.81
N ARG A 109 12.23 4.80 0.10
CA ARG A 109 11.33 5.79 0.67
C ARG A 109 9.91 5.50 0.22
N LEU A 110 8.94 5.81 1.07
CA LEU A 110 7.51 5.71 0.74
C LEU A 110 6.89 7.10 0.74
N GLN A 111 6.38 7.53 -0.41
CA GLN A 111 5.72 8.84 -0.54
C GLN A 111 4.20 8.64 -0.53
N HIS A 112 3.50 9.30 0.39
CA HIS A 112 2.05 9.27 0.43
C HIS A 112 1.49 9.96 -0.82
N MET A 113 0.62 9.26 -1.58
CA MET A 113 0.19 9.75 -2.89
C MET A 113 -0.55 11.08 -2.82
N LYS A 114 -1.44 11.24 -1.84
CA LYS A 114 -2.33 12.40 -1.77
C LYS A 114 -1.63 13.64 -1.23
N THR A 115 -0.87 13.51 -0.15
CA THR A 115 -0.25 14.66 0.54
C THR A 115 1.18 14.93 0.07
N ARG A 116 1.77 14.04 -0.74
CA ARG A 116 3.16 14.11 -1.25
C ARG A 116 4.24 14.11 -0.17
N LYS A 117 3.87 13.85 1.08
CA LYS A 117 4.77 13.72 2.22
C LYS A 117 5.40 12.33 2.29
N TRP A 118 6.54 12.23 2.95
CA TRP A 118 7.29 10.99 3.12
C TRP A 118 6.91 10.29 4.40
N LEU A 119 6.86 8.96 4.38
CA LEU A 119 6.82 8.16 5.60
C LEU A 119 8.11 8.40 6.38
N HIS A 120 7.98 8.94 7.58
CA HIS A 120 9.09 9.48 8.35
C HIS A 120 9.11 8.92 9.77
N SER A 121 10.29 8.84 10.38
CA SER A 121 10.41 8.57 11.82
C SER A 121 11.62 9.28 12.43
N HIS A 122 11.56 9.46 13.75
CA HIS A 122 12.50 10.28 14.52
C HIS A 122 12.40 9.94 16.02
N LEU A 123 13.18 10.64 16.84
CA LEU A 123 13.23 10.44 18.30
C LEU A 123 12.13 11.18 19.07
N HIS A 124 10.89 11.13 18.57
CA HIS A 124 9.70 11.57 19.30
C HIS A 124 8.89 10.36 19.80
N ALA A 125 8.17 10.54 20.90
CA ALA A 125 7.30 9.51 21.46
C ALA A 125 5.99 9.41 20.66
N SER A 126 5.56 8.20 20.33
CA SER A 126 4.31 7.96 19.61
C SER A 126 3.08 8.27 20.47
N PRO A 127 1.94 8.70 19.88
CA PRO A 127 0.85 9.33 20.65
C PRO A 127 0.13 8.44 21.66
N ILE A 128 0.10 7.11 21.47
CA ILE A 128 -0.63 6.19 22.34
C ILE A 128 0.32 5.32 23.17
N SER A 129 1.32 4.71 22.52
CA SER A 129 2.21 3.74 23.19
C SER A 129 3.54 4.33 23.68
N GLY A 130 3.90 5.56 23.30
CA GLY A 130 5.18 6.16 23.64
C GLY A 130 6.39 5.46 23.00
N ASN A 131 6.18 4.69 21.94
CA ASN A 131 7.23 4.11 21.11
C ASN A 131 7.85 5.20 20.20
N LEU A 132 8.60 4.83 19.16
CA LEU A 132 9.08 5.83 18.20
C LEU A 132 7.90 6.33 17.35
N GLU A 133 7.72 7.64 17.28
CA GLU A 133 6.70 8.23 16.41
C GLU A 133 7.01 7.95 14.94
N VAL A 134 5.97 7.59 14.19
CA VAL A 134 5.99 7.51 12.73
C VAL A 134 4.98 8.54 12.22
N SER A 135 5.43 9.37 11.28
CA SER A 135 4.72 10.55 10.79
C SER A 135 4.85 10.67 9.28
N CYS A 136 4.16 11.67 8.71
CA CYS A 136 4.40 12.14 7.36
C CYS A 136 5.12 13.50 7.38
N PHE A 137 6.31 13.57 6.79
CA PHE A 137 7.16 14.76 6.81
C PHE A 137 7.49 15.29 5.40
N GLY A 138 7.87 16.57 5.32
CA GLY A 138 8.38 17.20 4.11
C GLY A 138 7.35 17.32 2.97
N GLY A 139 7.84 17.08 1.75
CA GLY A 139 7.10 17.22 0.50
C GLY A 139 7.92 16.76 -0.70
N GLU A 140 7.46 17.04 -1.92
CA GLU A 140 8.10 16.53 -3.16
C GLU A 140 9.59 16.89 -3.28
N ASN A 141 9.96 18.09 -2.82
CA ASN A 141 11.34 18.61 -2.87
C ASN A 141 12.00 18.69 -1.47
N GLU A 142 11.37 18.12 -0.44
CA GLU A 142 11.84 18.18 0.94
C GLU A 142 11.82 16.78 1.53
N SER A 143 13.01 16.21 1.72
CA SER A 143 13.23 14.85 2.23
C SER A 143 14.59 14.77 2.90
N ASP A 144 14.72 13.96 3.93
CA ASP A 144 15.97 13.73 4.67
C ASP A 144 16.17 12.24 4.99
N THR A 145 17.15 11.92 5.86
CA THR A 145 17.45 10.54 6.24
C THR A 145 16.38 9.90 7.13
N GLY A 146 15.53 10.70 7.78
CA GLY A 146 14.38 10.23 8.54
C GLY A 146 13.27 9.62 7.67
N ASP A 147 13.38 9.75 6.34
CA ASP A 147 12.49 9.10 5.38
C ASP A 147 13.01 7.73 4.91
N TYR A 148 14.18 7.30 5.39
CA TYR A 148 14.86 6.11 4.88
C TYR A 148 14.43 4.84 5.62
N TRP A 149 13.86 3.90 4.85
CA TRP A 149 13.40 2.61 5.35
C TRP A 149 14.14 1.48 4.65
N ARG A 150 14.84 0.65 5.42
CA ARG A 150 15.43 -0.60 4.92
C ARG A 150 14.35 -1.65 4.77
N LEU A 151 14.15 -2.12 3.54
CA LEU A 151 13.28 -3.25 3.25
C LEU A 151 13.94 -4.55 3.74
N LEU A 152 13.22 -5.34 4.53
CA LEU A 152 13.65 -6.67 4.94
C LEU A 152 12.57 -7.67 4.54
N ILE A 153 12.93 -8.59 3.67
CA ILE A 153 12.05 -9.70 3.28
C ILE A 153 12.17 -10.80 4.32
N GLU A 154 11.04 -11.27 4.85
CA GLU A 154 11.00 -12.42 5.75
C GLU A 154 10.99 -13.72 4.93
N GLY A 155 11.86 -14.67 5.30
CA GLY A 155 12.07 -15.91 4.54
C GLY A 155 13.21 -15.83 3.52
N SER A 156 13.12 -16.61 2.44
CA SER A 156 14.21 -16.80 1.45
C SER A 156 14.11 -15.90 0.20
N GLY A 157 13.11 -15.02 0.14
CA GLY A 157 12.89 -14.14 -1.01
C GLY A 157 14.02 -13.14 -1.22
N LYS A 158 14.44 -12.96 -2.48
CA LYS A 158 15.53 -12.05 -2.87
C LYS A 158 15.03 -10.68 -3.32
N THR A 159 13.95 -10.66 -4.10
CA THR A 159 13.28 -9.48 -4.64
C THR A 159 11.92 -9.29 -3.98
N TRP A 160 11.49 -8.04 -3.84
CA TRP A 160 10.23 -7.68 -3.21
C TRP A 160 9.06 -8.03 -4.13
N LYS A 161 8.11 -8.82 -3.61
CA LYS A 161 6.92 -9.23 -4.34
C LYS A 161 5.65 -8.90 -3.57
N GLN A 162 4.54 -8.83 -4.29
CA GLN A 162 3.20 -8.74 -3.70
C GLN A 162 2.96 -9.95 -2.77
N ASP A 163 2.18 -9.73 -1.70
CA ASP A 163 1.79 -10.74 -0.71
C ASP A 163 2.95 -11.41 0.04
N GLN A 164 4.17 -10.90 -0.15
CA GLN A 164 5.34 -11.31 0.60
C GLN A 164 5.37 -10.64 1.97
N ARG A 165 5.71 -11.44 2.99
CA ARG A 165 5.93 -10.95 4.35
C ARG A 165 7.21 -10.12 4.37
N ILE A 166 7.08 -8.86 4.73
CA ILE A 166 8.20 -7.93 4.83
C ILE A 166 8.19 -7.16 6.15
N ARG A 167 9.31 -6.51 6.43
CA ARG A 167 9.44 -5.46 7.45
C ARG A 167 10.09 -4.25 6.82
N LEU A 168 9.75 -3.08 7.33
CA LEU A 168 10.45 -1.84 7.03
C LEU A 168 11.15 -1.39 8.30
N GLN A 169 12.48 -1.33 8.28
CA GLN A 169 13.27 -0.85 9.40
C GLN A 169 13.74 0.57 9.11
N HIS A 170 13.35 1.51 9.95
CA HIS A 170 13.82 2.88 9.86
C HIS A 170 15.34 2.93 10.07
N VAL A 171 16.07 3.60 9.17
CA VAL A 171 17.53 3.56 9.16
C VAL A 171 18.13 4.29 10.35
N ASP A 172 17.63 5.48 10.70
CA ASP A 172 18.27 6.29 11.74
C ASP A 172 17.94 5.81 13.16
N THR A 173 16.68 5.39 13.39
CA THR A 173 16.22 4.99 14.74
C THR A 173 16.29 3.48 15.00
N GLN A 174 16.55 2.68 13.96
CA GLN A 174 16.53 1.22 13.97
C GLN A 174 15.16 0.61 14.32
N GLY A 175 14.08 1.41 14.37
CA GLY A 175 12.72 0.97 14.65
C GLY A 175 12.08 0.29 13.45
N TYR A 176 11.48 -0.87 13.65
CA TYR A 176 10.62 -1.51 12.66
C TYR A 176 9.25 -0.83 12.64
N LEU A 177 8.74 -0.52 11.44
CA LEU A 177 7.38 -0.03 11.23
C LEU A 177 6.38 -1.02 11.84
N HIS A 178 5.58 -0.55 12.79
CA HIS A 178 4.79 -1.37 13.69
C HIS A 178 3.38 -0.82 13.78
N SER A 179 2.39 -1.71 13.95
CA SER A 179 1.03 -1.33 14.33
C SER A 179 0.44 -2.39 15.25
N HIS A 180 -0.67 -2.10 15.91
CA HIS A 180 -1.30 -2.96 16.91
C HIS A 180 -2.71 -2.47 17.19
N ASP A 181 -3.48 -3.23 17.98
CA ASP A 181 -4.86 -2.86 18.32
C ASP A 181 -4.98 -1.79 19.41
N LYS A 182 -4.21 -0.71 19.28
CA LYS A 182 -4.39 0.54 20.03
C LYS A 182 -4.94 1.59 19.07
N LYS A 183 -6.14 2.09 19.36
CA LYS A 183 -6.91 2.95 18.45
C LYS A 183 -7.12 4.34 19.01
N TYR A 184 -7.13 5.33 18.13
CA TYR A 184 -7.57 6.68 18.45
C TYR A 184 -9.07 6.70 18.78
N GLN A 185 -9.49 7.58 19.69
CA GLN A 185 -10.87 7.64 20.20
C GLN A 185 -11.66 8.84 19.69
N ARG A 186 -10.98 9.95 19.37
CA ARG A 186 -11.63 11.21 18.96
C ARG A 186 -11.34 11.48 17.49
N ILE A 187 -10.34 12.32 17.22
CA ILE A 187 -9.83 12.53 15.86
C ILE A 187 -9.23 11.23 15.35
N ALA A 188 -9.50 10.89 14.09
CA ALA A 188 -9.15 9.60 13.49
C ALA A 188 -9.70 8.38 14.27
N GLY A 189 -10.87 8.54 14.91
CA GLY A 189 -11.51 7.49 15.71
C GLY A 189 -11.58 6.13 15.02
N GLY A 190 -11.15 5.07 15.71
CA GLY A 190 -11.13 3.70 15.21
C GLY A 190 -9.92 3.33 14.34
N GLN A 191 -9.11 4.31 13.92
CA GLN A 191 -7.82 4.07 13.27
C GLN A 191 -6.77 3.61 14.29
N GLN A 192 -5.87 2.73 13.87
CA GLN A 192 -4.81 2.18 14.72
C GLN A 192 -3.59 3.12 14.76
N GLU A 193 -2.89 3.17 15.89
CA GLU A 193 -1.56 3.80 15.96
C GLU A 193 -0.58 3.00 15.09
N VAL A 194 0.25 3.75 14.35
CA VAL A 194 1.46 3.24 13.69
C VAL A 194 2.66 3.90 14.37
N CYS A 195 3.66 3.09 14.71
CA CYS A 195 4.84 3.52 15.45
C CYS A 195 6.08 2.70 15.04
N GLY A 196 7.24 3.03 15.59
CA GLY A 196 8.48 2.28 15.42
C GLY A 196 8.85 1.50 16.68
N VAL A 197 9.13 0.20 16.55
CA VAL A 197 9.57 -0.67 17.65
C VAL A 197 10.89 -1.33 17.28
N ARG A 198 11.91 -1.28 18.14
CA ARG A 198 13.28 -1.76 17.83
C ARG A 198 13.43 -3.28 17.76
N GLU A 199 12.46 -4.02 18.25
CA GLU A 199 12.47 -5.48 18.24
C GLU A 199 11.63 -6.04 17.09
N LYS A 200 12.07 -7.14 16.48
CA LYS A 200 11.21 -7.92 15.60
C LYS A 200 10.09 -8.56 16.41
N ARG A 201 8.86 -8.30 16.01
CA ARG A 201 7.63 -8.82 16.59
C ARG A 201 6.74 -9.34 15.46
N ALA A 202 5.61 -9.94 15.80
CA ALA A 202 4.63 -10.29 14.79
C ALA A 202 3.80 -9.06 14.35
N ASP A 203 3.76 -8.00 15.17
CA ASP A 203 3.05 -6.73 14.95
C ASP A 203 3.83 -5.69 14.09
N ASN A 204 4.95 -6.11 13.52
CA ASN A 204 5.72 -5.32 12.56
C ASN A 204 6.04 -6.12 11.30
N VAL A 205 5.14 -7.05 10.94
CA VAL A 205 5.11 -7.72 9.64
C VAL A 205 4.04 -7.08 8.77
N TRP A 206 4.41 -6.78 7.54
CA TRP A 206 3.55 -6.14 6.55
C TRP A 206 3.55 -6.93 5.25
N LEU A 207 2.51 -6.75 4.46
CA LEU A 207 2.38 -7.29 3.12
C LEU A 207 1.99 -6.16 2.17
N THR A 208 2.54 -6.18 0.97
CA THR A 208 2.08 -5.30 -0.10
C THR A 208 0.80 -5.86 -0.68
N ALA A 209 -0.24 -5.03 -0.79
CA ALA A 209 -1.54 -5.39 -1.32
C ALA A 209 -2.08 -4.28 -2.24
N GLU A 210 -3.03 -4.65 -3.11
CA GLU A 210 -3.87 -3.71 -3.88
C GLU A 210 -3.07 -2.63 -4.64
N GLY A 211 -1.88 -2.97 -5.13
CA GLY A 211 -0.98 -2.04 -5.80
C GLY A 211 -1.16 -2.00 -7.32
N VAL A 212 -0.59 -0.95 -7.93
CA VAL A 212 -0.33 -0.83 -9.36
C VAL A 212 1.19 -0.91 -9.56
N TYR A 213 1.65 -2.02 -10.14
CA TYR A 213 3.08 -2.30 -10.27
C TYR A 213 3.59 -1.93 -11.65
N LEU A 214 4.69 -1.18 -11.69
CA LEU A 214 5.32 -0.82 -12.97
C LEU A 214 6.06 -2.03 -13.55
N PRO A 215 6.05 -2.20 -14.90
CA PRO A 215 6.80 -3.25 -15.56
C PRO A 215 8.28 -3.24 -15.18
N ILE A 216 8.90 -4.42 -15.16
CA ILE A 216 10.34 -4.54 -14.92
C ILE A 216 11.07 -3.99 -16.14
N THR A 217 11.91 -2.99 -15.93
CA THR A 217 12.80 -2.48 -16.97
C THR A 217 13.95 -3.48 -17.13
N ALA A 218 13.87 -4.36 -18.13
CA ALA A 218 15.01 -5.19 -18.49
C ALA A 218 16.08 -4.29 -19.13
N SER A 219 17.24 -4.16 -18.49
CA SER A 219 18.40 -3.60 -19.18
C SER A 219 18.76 -4.58 -20.30
N LYS A 220 18.61 -4.14 -21.56
CA LYS A 220 19.32 -4.76 -22.68
C LYS A 220 20.83 -4.57 -22.51
#